data_AF-A0A439DMN3-F1
#
_entry.id   AF-A0A439DMN3-F1
#
_cell.length_a   1.000
_cell.length_b   1.000
_cell.length_c   1.000
_cell.angle_alpha   90.00
_cell.angle_beta   90.00
_cell.angle_gamma   90.00
#
_symmetry.space_group_name_H-M   'P 1'
#
loop_
_entity.id
_entity.type
_entity.pdbx_description
1 polymer ?
#
loop_
_entity_poly.entity_id
_entity_poly.type
_entity_poly.pdbx_seq_one_letter_code
_entity_poly.pdbx_strand_id
1 'polypeptide(L)'
;MSMRRNIIALVTAATLLSAPAVASADPTAPQPDTPCPPDLSGVATVLPDATMPLTCRDGRWQPVTTPQPPNDRWLSYGPEITLRGQGKRNPEVAEGDWTATPRDPESRCRAVLSEVVSAGVVGPPQVAEGRPGQPLSVTVPARMYEAALSGDCLWQKAD
;
A
#
# COMPACT_ATOMS: atom_id res chain seq x y z
N MET A 1 33.52 39.71 -61.07
CA MET A 1 34.30 38.46 -60.91
C MET A 1 34.62 38.30 -59.43
N SER A 2 34.51 37.08 -58.91
CA SER A 2 34.58 36.65 -57.49
C SER A 2 33.36 36.94 -56.61
N MET A 3 32.93 36.07 -55.68
CA MET A 3 32.85 34.61 -55.58
C MET A 3 31.97 34.36 -54.33
N ARG A 4 30.90 33.56 -54.49
CA ARG A 4 30.26 32.64 -53.51
C ARG A 4 30.23 33.00 -52.01
N ARG A 5 29.04 32.86 -51.41
CA ARG A 5 28.77 31.75 -50.47
C ARG A 5 27.30 31.73 -50.02
N ASN A 6 26.60 30.68 -50.46
CA ASN A 6 25.34 30.23 -49.86
C ASN A 6 25.64 29.68 -48.47
N ILE A 7 24.91 30.14 -47.45
CA ILE A 7 24.84 29.48 -46.14
C ILE A 7 23.38 29.08 -45.96
N ILE A 8 23.10 27.79 -46.15
CA ILE A 8 21.85 27.16 -45.74
C ILE A 8 22.06 26.76 -44.28
N ALA A 9 21.39 27.46 -43.36
CA ALA A 9 21.36 27.10 -41.96
C ALA A 9 20.35 25.94 -41.79
N LEU A 10 20.85 24.73 -41.56
CA LEU A 10 20.05 23.56 -41.21
C LEU A 10 19.72 23.64 -39.71
N VAL A 11 18.51 24.04 -39.36
CA VAL A 11 18.02 24.02 -37.98
C VAL A 11 17.47 22.63 -37.70
N THR A 12 18.25 21.77 -37.04
CA THR A 12 17.78 20.49 -36.51
C THR A 12 16.94 20.75 -35.25
N ALA A 13 15.61 20.68 -35.40
CA ALA A 13 14.68 20.67 -34.28
C ALA A 13 14.74 19.30 -33.58
N ALA A 14 15.31 19.25 -32.37
CA ALA A 14 15.25 18.08 -31.51
C ALA A 14 13.85 18.02 -30.86
N THR A 15 12.97 17.15 -31.39
CA THR A 15 11.68 16.86 -30.78
C THR A 15 11.89 15.98 -29.54
N LEU A 16 11.78 16.58 -28.35
CA LEU A 16 11.65 15.87 -27.09
C LEU A 16 10.31 15.11 -27.11
N LEU A 17 10.36 13.79 -27.30
CA LEU A 17 9.21 12.90 -27.13
C LEU A 17 8.89 12.80 -25.64
N SER A 18 8.00 13.66 -25.15
CA SER A 18 7.33 13.48 -23.87
C SER A 18 6.38 12.29 -23.98
N ALA A 19 6.81 11.11 -23.55
CA ALA A 19 5.91 9.97 -23.42
C ALA A 19 4.83 10.32 -22.37
N PRO A 20 3.53 10.07 -22.65
CA PRO A 20 2.49 10.31 -21.66
C PRO A 20 2.68 9.35 -20.49
N ALA A 21 2.64 9.89 -19.27
CA ALA A 21 2.56 9.06 -18.07
C ALA A 21 1.26 8.25 -18.15
N VAL A 22 1.38 6.93 -18.32
CA VAL A 22 0.27 6.01 -18.18
C VAL A 22 -0.13 6.01 -16.71
N ALA A 23 -1.28 6.62 -16.40
CA ALA A 23 -1.86 6.50 -15.07
C ALA A 23 -2.39 5.06 -14.95
N SER A 24 -1.71 4.22 -14.16
CA SER A 24 -2.28 2.94 -13.72
C SER A 24 -3.47 3.22 -12.81
N ALA A 25 -4.61 2.62 -13.11
CA ALA A 25 -5.76 2.63 -12.22
C ALA A 25 -5.50 1.70 -11.03
N ASP A 26 -6.00 2.06 -9.85
CA ASP A 26 -5.99 1.17 -8.70
C ASP A 26 -6.73 -0.14 -9.03
N PRO A 27 -6.28 -1.29 -8.48
CA PRO A 27 -6.98 -2.54 -8.68
C PRO A 27 -8.37 -2.47 -8.05
N THR A 28 -9.28 -3.28 -8.57
CA THR A 28 -10.63 -3.38 -8.01
C THR A 28 -10.55 -3.87 -6.57
N ALA A 29 -11.13 -3.09 -5.65
CA ALA A 29 -11.20 -3.45 -4.24
C ALA A 29 -11.86 -4.82 -4.06
N PRO A 30 -11.31 -5.70 -3.20
CA PRO A 30 -11.96 -6.95 -2.81
C PRO A 30 -13.42 -6.74 -2.42
N GLN A 31 -14.30 -7.67 -2.79
CA GLN A 31 -15.73 -7.62 -2.44
C GLN A 31 -16.15 -8.91 -1.73
N PRO A 32 -17.13 -8.86 -0.81
CA PRO A 32 -17.66 -10.07 -0.18
C PRO A 32 -18.11 -11.11 -1.21
N ASP A 33 -17.84 -12.38 -0.91
CA ASP A 33 -18.17 -13.57 -1.71
C ASP A 33 -17.57 -13.62 -3.12
N THR A 34 -16.64 -12.71 -3.45
CA THR A 34 -15.89 -12.75 -4.70
C THR A 34 -14.65 -13.64 -4.60
N PRO A 35 -14.17 -14.20 -5.72
CA PRO A 35 -12.95 -15.01 -5.73
C PRO A 35 -11.73 -14.24 -5.24
N CYS A 36 -10.83 -14.92 -4.51
CA CYS A 36 -9.50 -14.41 -4.18
C CYS A 36 -8.41 -15.37 -4.71
N PRO A 37 -7.29 -14.83 -5.23
CA PRO A 37 -6.14 -15.62 -5.65
C PRO A 37 -5.57 -16.54 -4.54
N PRO A 38 -4.98 -17.71 -4.87
CA PRO A 38 -4.44 -18.65 -3.89
C PRO A 38 -3.33 -18.09 -2.99
N ASP A 39 -2.49 -17.19 -3.52
CA ASP A 39 -1.41 -16.51 -2.78
C ASP A 39 -1.95 -15.59 -1.67
N LEU A 40 -3.23 -15.21 -1.75
CA LEU A 40 -3.92 -14.41 -0.75
C LEU A 40 -4.64 -15.24 0.31
N SER A 41 -4.53 -16.57 0.32
CA SER A 41 -5.16 -17.39 1.36
C SER A 41 -4.72 -16.96 2.77
N GLY A 42 -5.69 -16.69 3.65
CA GLY A 42 -5.48 -16.16 5.01
C GLY A 42 -5.20 -14.65 5.09
N VAL A 43 -5.02 -13.96 3.96
CA VAL A 43 -4.80 -12.51 3.93
C VAL A 43 -6.11 -11.79 4.25
N ALA A 44 -6.05 -10.78 5.11
CA ALA A 44 -7.16 -9.90 5.40
C ALA A 44 -7.05 -8.56 4.68
N THR A 45 -8.17 -7.85 4.56
CA THR A 45 -8.24 -6.48 4.04
C THR A 45 -9.40 -5.74 4.68
N VAL A 46 -9.33 -4.42 4.71
CA VAL A 46 -10.42 -3.56 5.20
C VAL A 46 -10.98 -2.78 4.00
N LEU A 47 -12.30 -2.80 3.85
CA LEU A 47 -12.98 -1.97 2.87
C LEU A 47 -13.31 -0.61 3.46
N PRO A 48 -13.48 0.44 2.64
CA PRO A 48 -13.97 1.71 3.12
C PRO A 48 -15.32 1.49 3.81
N ASP A 49 -15.52 2.15 4.95
CA ASP A 49 -16.74 2.08 5.76
C ASP A 49 -17.11 0.69 6.33
N ALA A 50 -16.24 -0.32 6.18
CA ALA A 50 -16.49 -1.65 6.74
C ALA A 50 -16.18 -1.71 8.24
N THR A 51 -17.12 -2.24 9.03
CA THR A 51 -16.94 -2.46 10.47
C THR A 51 -16.03 -3.65 10.77
N MET A 52 -15.93 -4.61 9.85
CA MET A 52 -15.14 -5.83 9.99
C MET A 52 -14.30 -6.08 8.73
N PRO A 53 -13.09 -6.63 8.87
CA PRO A 53 -12.28 -7.04 7.73
C PRO A 53 -12.94 -8.11 6.85
N LEU A 54 -12.50 -8.20 5.61
CA LEU A 54 -12.63 -9.41 4.80
C LEU A 54 -11.38 -10.27 4.98
N THR A 55 -11.52 -11.58 4.84
CA THR A 55 -10.40 -12.53 4.79
C THR A 55 -10.60 -13.50 3.64
N CYS A 56 -9.55 -13.72 2.86
CA CYS A 56 -9.56 -14.72 1.80
C CYS A 56 -9.51 -16.13 2.42
N ARG A 57 -10.63 -16.86 2.33
CA ARG A 57 -10.82 -18.21 2.86
C ARG A 57 -11.53 -19.05 1.82
N ASP A 58 -11.07 -20.29 1.62
CA ASP A 58 -11.61 -21.21 0.62
C ASP A 58 -11.68 -20.61 -0.80
N GLY A 59 -10.67 -19.79 -1.14
CA GLY A 59 -10.59 -19.10 -2.44
C GLY A 59 -11.61 -17.98 -2.64
N ARG A 60 -12.26 -17.50 -1.57
CA ARG A 60 -13.19 -16.35 -1.61
C ARG A 60 -12.94 -15.34 -0.50
N TRP A 61 -13.21 -14.08 -0.79
CA TRP A 61 -13.26 -13.03 0.22
C TRP A 61 -14.50 -13.18 1.09
N GLN A 62 -14.31 -13.47 2.37
CA GLN A 62 -15.40 -13.68 3.31
C GLN A 62 -15.33 -12.68 4.46
N PRO A 63 -16.45 -12.10 4.91
CA PRO A 63 -16.45 -11.20 6.04
C PRO A 63 -16.04 -11.93 7.33
N VAL A 64 -15.26 -11.24 8.15
CA VAL A 64 -15.02 -11.67 9.53
C VAL A 64 -16.27 -11.37 10.35
N THR A 65 -16.81 -12.38 11.04
CA THR A 65 -18.08 -12.27 11.78
C THR A 65 -17.89 -12.08 13.29
N THR A 66 -16.68 -12.32 13.80
CA THR A 66 -16.33 -12.14 15.22
C THR A 66 -14.93 -11.55 15.34
N PRO A 67 -14.64 -10.76 16.39
CA PRO A 67 -13.28 -10.28 16.65
C PRO A 67 -12.28 -11.43 16.66
N GLN A 68 -11.21 -11.30 15.87
CA GLN A 68 -10.11 -12.26 15.79
C GLN A 68 -8.87 -11.69 16.48
N PRO A 69 -7.87 -12.54 16.80
CA PRO A 69 -6.52 -12.06 17.06
C PRO A 69 -6.00 -11.20 15.89
N PRO A 70 -4.97 -10.36 16.11
CA PRO A 70 -4.30 -9.65 15.03
C PRO A 70 -3.94 -10.60 13.90
N ASN A 71 -4.16 -10.18 12.66
CA ASN A 71 -3.74 -10.95 11.50
C ASN A 71 -2.29 -10.58 11.16
N ASP A 72 -1.50 -11.57 10.77
CA ASP A 72 -0.10 -11.41 10.36
C ASP A 72 0.04 -11.09 8.86
N ARG A 73 -1.07 -11.07 8.11
CA ARG A 73 -1.08 -10.78 6.67
C ARG A 73 -2.23 -9.87 6.25
N TRP A 74 -1.91 -8.76 5.60
CA TRP A 74 -2.87 -7.75 5.13
C TRP A 74 -2.67 -7.38 3.67
N LEU A 75 -3.76 -7.06 2.96
CA LEU A 75 -3.74 -6.51 1.61
C LEU A 75 -4.28 -5.08 1.64
N SER A 76 -3.44 -4.11 1.27
CA SER A 76 -3.91 -2.82 0.74
C SER A 76 -4.02 -2.95 -0.79
N TYR A 77 -5.01 -2.31 -1.41
CA TYR A 77 -5.38 -2.53 -2.82
C TYR A 77 -5.44 -1.22 -3.62
N GLY A 78 -4.57 -0.26 -3.29
CA GLY A 78 -4.55 1.08 -3.89
C GLY A 78 -5.03 2.13 -2.89
N PRO A 79 -6.36 2.25 -2.65
CA PRO A 79 -6.90 3.07 -1.57
C PRO A 79 -6.32 2.68 -0.21
N GLU A 80 -6.28 3.67 0.69
CA GLU A 80 -5.79 3.46 2.05
C GLU A 80 -6.73 2.54 2.84
N ILE A 81 -6.14 1.57 3.53
CA ILE A 81 -6.79 0.80 4.58
C ILE A 81 -6.28 1.27 5.94
N THR A 82 -7.17 1.29 6.93
CA THR A 82 -6.84 1.71 8.29
C THR A 82 -6.94 0.53 9.23
N LEU A 83 -5.86 0.22 9.95
CA LEU A 83 -5.77 -0.86 10.91
C LEU A 83 -5.57 -0.34 12.32
N ARG A 84 -6.23 -0.99 13.29
CA ARG A 84 -6.06 -0.70 14.72
C ARG A 84 -4.85 -1.40 15.30
N GLY A 85 -4.06 -0.66 16.06
CA GLY A 85 -2.90 -1.19 16.78
C GLY A 85 -3.19 -1.56 18.21
N GLN A 86 -2.15 -2.05 18.89
CA GLN A 86 -2.22 -2.54 20.26
C GLN A 86 -2.48 -1.43 21.31
N GLY A 87 -2.40 -0.15 20.92
CA GLY A 87 -2.90 0.97 21.71
C GLY A 87 -4.43 1.06 21.78
N LYS A 88 -5.17 0.29 20.96
CA LYS A 88 -6.64 0.23 20.92
C LYS A 88 -7.15 -1.16 21.38
N ARG A 89 -8.42 -1.22 21.79
CA ARG A 89 -9.11 -2.51 22.00
C ARG A 89 -9.32 -3.22 20.65
N ASN A 90 -9.20 -4.54 20.66
CA ASN A 90 -9.33 -5.41 19.47
C ASN A 90 -8.35 -4.99 18.36
N PRO A 91 -7.03 -5.11 18.58
CA PRO A 91 -6.03 -4.80 17.59
C PRO A 91 -6.13 -5.72 16.37
N GLU A 92 -5.86 -5.17 15.20
CA GLU A 92 -5.88 -5.86 13.91
C GLU A 92 -4.46 -6.19 13.43
N VAL A 93 -3.48 -5.40 13.85
CA VAL A 93 -2.07 -5.58 13.52
C VAL A 93 -1.24 -5.77 14.79
N ALA A 94 -0.30 -6.72 14.75
CA ALA A 94 0.64 -6.97 15.82
C ALA A 94 1.87 -6.04 15.72
N GLU A 95 2.50 -5.78 16.85
CA GLU A 95 3.82 -5.11 16.90
C GLU A 95 4.91 -5.96 16.24
N GLY A 96 6.05 -5.32 15.98
CA GLY A 96 7.25 -5.98 15.45
C GLY A 96 7.54 -5.60 14.00
N ASP A 97 8.37 -6.39 13.34
CA ASP A 97 8.82 -6.09 11.97
C ASP A 97 7.83 -6.61 10.94
N TRP A 98 7.62 -5.80 9.90
CA TRP A 98 6.69 -6.06 8.81
C TRP A 98 7.36 -5.74 7.47
N THR A 99 6.98 -6.50 6.45
CA THR A 99 7.39 -6.25 5.06
C THR A 99 6.17 -6.06 4.19
N ALA A 100 6.13 -4.97 3.43
CA ALA A 100 5.17 -4.71 2.38
C ALA A 100 5.81 -5.09 1.04
N THR A 101 5.20 -6.02 0.31
CA THR A 101 5.62 -6.40 -1.04
C THR A 101 4.62 -5.81 -2.05
N PRO A 102 5.05 -4.92 -2.96
CA PRO A 102 4.20 -4.43 -4.04
C PRO A 102 3.69 -5.59 -4.91
N ARG A 103 2.40 -5.55 -5.27
CA ARG A 103 1.79 -6.58 -6.13
C ARG A 103 1.89 -6.26 -7.62
N ASP A 104 2.25 -5.02 -7.94
CA ASP A 104 2.53 -4.54 -9.28
C ASP A 104 3.87 -3.77 -9.30
N PRO A 105 4.68 -3.84 -10.39
CA PRO A 105 5.97 -3.14 -10.48
C PRO A 105 5.88 -1.61 -10.34
N GLU A 106 4.74 -1.00 -10.65
CA GLU A 106 4.52 0.44 -10.52
C GLU A 106 3.95 0.81 -9.14
N SER A 107 3.48 -0.17 -8.36
CA SER A 107 2.92 0.07 -7.02
C SER A 107 3.98 0.53 -6.04
N ARG A 108 3.61 1.53 -5.24
CA ARG A 108 4.42 2.07 -4.13
C ARG A 108 3.71 1.74 -2.83
N CYS A 109 4.35 0.93 -1.98
CA CYS A 109 3.82 0.68 -0.65
C CYS A 109 4.12 1.85 0.26
N ARG A 110 3.12 2.26 1.03
CA ARG A 110 3.26 3.35 2.00
C ARG A 110 2.54 2.98 3.30
N ALA A 111 3.21 3.26 4.42
CA ALA A 111 2.66 3.10 5.76
C ALA A 111 2.73 4.44 6.51
N VAL A 112 1.65 4.79 7.18
CA VAL A 112 1.56 5.89 8.14
C VAL A 112 1.21 5.30 9.49
N LEU A 113 2.16 5.32 10.41
CA LEU A 113 2.02 4.74 11.74
C LEU A 113 1.86 5.86 12.76
N SER A 114 0.83 5.80 13.58
CA SER A 114 0.64 6.70 14.72
C SER A 114 0.70 5.91 16.01
N GLU A 115 1.36 6.43 17.04
CA GLU A 115 1.53 5.76 18.33
C GLU A 115 1.02 6.60 19.50
N VAL A 116 0.62 5.93 20.58
CA VAL A 116 0.24 6.59 21.83
C VAL A 116 1.50 6.91 22.63
N VAL A 117 1.80 8.21 22.76
CA VAL A 117 3.00 8.69 23.48
C VAL A 117 2.73 8.93 24.97
N SER A 118 1.49 9.22 25.34
CA SER A 118 1.04 9.32 26.73
C SER A 118 -0.47 9.09 26.83
N ALA A 119 -1.04 9.07 28.03
CA ALA A 119 -2.45 8.76 28.24
C ALA A 119 -3.34 9.74 27.45
N GLY A 120 -4.06 9.21 26.45
CA GLY A 120 -4.95 10.00 25.59
C GLY A 120 -4.25 10.87 24.54
N VAL A 121 -2.93 10.78 24.38
CA VAL A 121 -2.17 11.59 23.43
C VAL A 121 -1.54 10.69 22.36
N VAL A 122 -1.90 10.94 21.11
CA VAL A 122 -1.30 10.32 19.93
C VAL A 122 -0.17 11.22 19.44
N GLY A 123 1.01 10.65 19.24
CA GLY A 123 2.18 11.33 18.72
C GLY A 123 2.04 11.69 17.23
N PRO A 124 3.02 12.43 16.66
CA PRO A 124 3.01 12.71 15.23
C PRO A 124 3.14 11.42 14.41
N PRO A 125 2.47 11.34 13.24
CA PRO A 125 2.54 10.17 12.38
C PRO A 125 3.96 9.96 11.83
N GLN A 126 4.44 8.72 11.88
CA GLN A 126 5.64 8.25 11.22
C GLN A 126 5.27 7.77 9.81
N VAL A 127 5.96 8.24 8.78
CA VAL A 127 5.69 7.87 7.39
C VAL A 127 6.86 7.06 6.85
N ALA A 128 6.55 5.90 6.26
CA ALA A 128 7.48 5.08 5.52
C ALA A 128 6.91 4.81 4.12
N GLU A 129 7.73 4.99 3.09
CA GLU A 129 7.30 4.82 1.70
C GLU A 129 8.42 4.16 0.88
N GLY A 130 8.03 3.13 0.13
CA GLY A 130 8.91 2.42 -0.80
C GLY A 130 8.99 3.09 -2.16
N ARG A 131 9.98 2.66 -2.95
CA ARG A 131 10.02 2.96 -4.39
C ARG A 131 9.07 2.01 -5.15
N PRO A 132 8.64 2.34 -6.39
CA PRO A 132 7.83 1.43 -7.21
C PRO A 132 8.46 0.06 -7.30
N GLY A 133 7.66 -0.99 -7.06
CA GLY A 133 8.08 -2.38 -7.18
C GLY A 133 9.12 -2.82 -6.16
N GLN A 134 9.51 -1.96 -5.21
CA GLN A 134 10.46 -2.29 -4.15
C GLN A 134 9.72 -2.63 -2.85
N PRO A 135 10.08 -3.74 -2.18
CA PRO A 135 9.58 -4.02 -0.85
C PRO A 135 9.90 -2.90 0.13
N LEU A 136 8.98 -2.65 1.06
CA LEU A 136 9.13 -1.68 2.15
C LEU A 136 9.16 -2.44 3.48
N SER A 137 10.22 -2.26 4.27
CA SER A 137 10.27 -2.76 5.65
C SER A 137 9.85 -1.66 6.63
N VAL A 138 9.01 -2.02 7.60
CA VAL A 138 8.57 -1.13 8.68
C VAL A 138 8.56 -1.87 10.00
N THR A 139 8.75 -1.15 11.10
CA THR A 139 8.57 -1.69 12.45
C THR A 139 7.31 -1.08 13.06
N VAL A 140 6.33 -1.92 13.37
CA VAL A 140 5.09 -1.54 14.04
C VAL A 140 5.36 -1.41 15.55
N PRO A 141 5.16 -0.22 16.15
CA PRO A 141 5.48 0.00 17.55
C PRO A 141 4.47 -0.68 18.49
N ALA A 142 4.94 -1.06 19.69
CA ALA A 142 4.12 -1.69 20.75
C ALA A 142 2.86 -0.90 21.11
N ARG A 143 2.96 0.44 21.08
CA ARG A 143 1.87 1.35 21.43
C ARG A 143 1.22 1.96 20.20
N MET A 144 1.29 1.28 19.05
CA MET A 144 0.64 1.75 17.84
C MET A 144 -0.84 2.00 18.09
N TYR A 145 -1.29 3.20 17.78
CA TYR A 145 -2.69 3.58 17.80
C TYR A 145 -3.37 3.14 16.50
N GLU A 146 -2.74 3.43 15.36
CA GLU A 146 -3.31 3.24 14.04
C GLU A 146 -2.22 3.09 12.98
N ALA A 147 -2.48 2.26 11.97
CA ALA A 147 -1.70 2.15 10.76
C ALA A 147 -2.58 2.43 9.55
N ALA A 148 -2.21 3.42 8.76
CA ALA A 148 -2.77 3.70 7.46
C ALA A 148 -1.84 3.10 6.39
N LEU A 149 -2.33 2.12 5.64
CA LEU A 149 -1.55 1.38 4.64
C LEU A 149 -2.12 1.64 3.25
N SER A 150 -1.29 2.01 2.28
CA SER A 150 -1.74 2.31 0.91
C SER A 150 -0.82 1.75 -0.18
N GLY A 151 -1.32 1.78 -1.41
CA GLY A 151 -0.78 1.06 -2.56
C GLY A 151 -1.35 -0.36 -2.68
N ASP A 152 -1.15 -1.03 -3.82
CA ASP A 152 -1.47 -2.47 -3.95
C ASP A 152 -0.32 -3.31 -3.41
N CYS A 153 -0.42 -3.67 -2.14
CA CYS A 153 0.68 -4.24 -1.37
C CYS A 153 0.21 -5.37 -0.46
N LEU A 154 1.00 -6.45 -0.45
CA LEU A 154 0.87 -7.53 0.52
C LEU A 154 1.79 -7.25 1.70
N TRP A 155 1.20 -6.99 2.86
CA TRP A 155 1.87 -6.75 4.13
C TRP A 155 1.96 -8.06 4.91
N GLN A 156 3.16 -8.41 5.36
CA GLN A 156 3.41 -9.64 6.12
C GLN A 156 4.27 -9.33 7.33
N LYS A 157 3.86 -9.84 8.49
CA LYS A 157 4.68 -9.83 9.69
C LYS A 157 5.90 -10.72 9.46
N ALA A 158 7.07 -10.28 9.91
CA ALA A 158 8.24 -11.13 10.03
C ALA A 158 8.04 -12.15 11.16
N ASP A 159 8.58 -13.35 10.97
CA ASP A 159 8.56 -14.44 11.95
C ASP A 159 9.33 -14.09 13.24
#